data_AF-A0A7X8QR09-F1
#
_entry.id   AF-A0A7X8QR09-F1
#
_cell.length_a   1.000
_cell.length_b   1.000
_cell.length_c   1.000
_cell.angle_alpha   90.00
_cell.angle_beta   90.00
_cell.angle_gamma   90.00
#
_symmetry.space_group_name_H-M   'P 1'
#
loop_
_entity.id
_entity.type
_entity.pdbx_description
1 polymer ?
#
loop_
_entity_poly.entity_id
_entity_poly.type
_entity_poly.pdbx_seq_one_letter_code
_entity_poly.pdbx_strand_id
1 'polypeptide(L)' 'MDNQTDMFSIINIKNESPDKDVPKGVKLKKREMWCPYCSKPVIFIKDKTHGVKRCPYCNISDKDYYVKVVNNNWL' A
#
# COMPACT_ATOMS: atom_id res chain seq x y z
N MET A 1 -24.28 -22.09 -7.07
CA MET A 1 -23.22 -21.54 -7.94
C MET A 1 -21.99 -21.46 -7.07
N ASP A 2 -21.08 -22.40 -7.23
CA ASP A 2 -19.86 -22.44 -6.44
C ASP A 2 -18.97 -21.28 -6.88
N ASN A 3 -18.82 -20.29 -6.00
CA ASN A 3 -17.87 -19.20 -6.20
C ASN A 3 -16.46 -19.80 -6.11
N GLN A 4 -15.91 -20.23 -7.25
CA GLN A 4 -14.48 -20.49 -7.37
C GLN A 4 -13.76 -19.16 -7.23
N THR A 5 -13.35 -18.85 -6.01
CA THR A 5 -12.49 -17.70 -5.74
C THR A 5 -11.11 -18.04 -6.28
N ASP A 6 -10.72 -17.40 -7.40
CA ASP A 6 -9.39 -17.53 -7.96
C ASP A 6 -8.35 -17.17 -6.88
N MET A 7 -7.38 -18.06 -6.65
CA MET A 7 -6.32 -17.86 -5.67
C MET A 7 -5.56 -16.54 -5.87
N PHE A 8 -5.48 -16.01 -7.10
CA PHE A 8 -4.87 -14.71 -7.41
C PHE A 8 -5.66 -13.51 -6.84
N SER A 9 -6.98 -13.64 -6.68
CA SER A 9 -7.82 -12.57 -6.12
C SER A 9 -7.55 -12.32 -4.63
N ILE A 10 -7.03 -13.32 -3.91
CA ILE A 10 -6.70 -13.25 -2.48
C ILE A 10 -5.36 -12.51 -2.24
N ILE A 11 -4.46 -12.50 -3.23
CA ILE A 11 -3.09 -11.98 -3.06
C ILE A 11 -3.01 -10.47 -3.27
N ASN A 12 -3.94 -9.91 -4.05
CA ASN A 12 -4.01 -8.49 -4.43
C ASN A 12 -5.15 -7.75 -3.75
N ILE A 13 -5.44 -8.09 -2.49
CA ILE A 13 -6.51 -7.43 -1.73
C ILE A 13 -6.08 -6.00 -1.42
N LYS A 14 -6.91 -5.05 -1.89
CA LYS A 14 -6.97 -3.69 -1.36
C LYS A 14 -8.01 -3.67 -0.27
N ASN A 15 -7.64 -3.23 0.93
CA ASN A 15 -8.62 -2.92 1.94
C ASN A 15 -9.53 -1.78 1.44
N GLU A 16 -10.84 -1.97 1.52
CA GLU A 16 -11.81 -0.91 1.22
C GLU A 16 -11.67 0.26 2.19
N SER A 17 -11.33 -0.02 3.45
CA SER A 17 -11.01 0.96 4.46
C SER A 17 -9.49 1.00 4.70
N PRO A 18 -8.78 2.05 4.25
CA PRO A 18 -7.35 2.18 4.49
C PRO A 18 -7.04 2.44 5.97
N ASP A 19 -5.89 1.95 6.43
CA ASP A 19 -5.36 2.26 7.76
C ASP A 19 -5.17 3.78 7.93
N LYS A 20 -5.50 4.30 9.11
CA LYS A 20 -5.33 5.72 9.46
C LYS A 20 -3.97 6.02 10.10
N ASP A 21 -3.33 5.00 10.66
CA ASP A 21 -2.06 5.08 11.36
C ASP A 21 -1.25 3.79 11.16
N VAL A 22 0.06 3.86 11.38
CA VAL A 22 0.91 2.66 11.41
C VAL A 22 0.63 1.88 12.71
N PRO A 23 0.30 0.57 12.66
CA PRO A 23 0.01 -0.22 13.86
C PRO A 23 1.15 -0.21 14.87
N LYS A 24 0.80 -0.17 16.16
CA LYS A 24 1.77 -0.17 17.27
C LYS A 24 2.64 -1.44 17.21
N GLY A 25 3.95 -1.27 17.20
CA GLY A 25 4.92 -2.36 17.12
C GLY A 25 5.48 -2.62 15.71
N VAL A 26 4.90 -2.03 14.67
CA VAL A 26 5.49 -2.06 13.33
C VAL A 26 6.66 -1.09 13.27
N LYS A 27 7.86 -1.59 12.94
CA LYS A 27 9.04 -0.77 12.68
C LYS A 27 9.34 -0.79 11.18
N LEU A 28 9.19 0.35 10.53
CA LEU A 28 9.57 0.52 9.13
C LEU A 28 11.10 0.58 9.00
N LYS A 29 11.66 -0.16 8.03
CA LYS A 29 13.10 -0.06 7.71
C LYS A 29 13.38 1.17 6.86
N LYS A 30 14.67 1.48 6.69
CA LYS A 30 15.12 2.59 5.84
C LYS A 30 14.54 2.43 4.42
N ARG A 31 13.84 3.47 3.94
CA ARG A 31 13.15 3.55 2.63
C ARG A 31 11.84 2.75 2.51
N GLU A 32 11.41 2.04 3.55
CA GLU A 32 10.06 1.46 3.58
C GLU A 32 9.03 2.53 3.97
N MET A 33 7.83 2.39 3.43
CA MET A 33 6.65 3.15 3.79
C MET A 33 5.52 2.17 4.12
N TRP A 34 4.63 2.56 5.01
CA TRP A 34 3.41 1.81 5.28
C TRP A 34 2.42 2.00 4.13
N CYS A 35 1.93 0.92 3.54
CA CYS A 35 0.80 0.99 2.62
C CYS A 35 -0.49 0.73 3.40
N PRO A 36 -1.38 1.73 3.57
CA PRO A 36 -2.59 1.61 4.39
C PRO A 36 -3.66 0.72 3.74
N TYR A 37 -3.54 0.46 2.45
CA TYR A 37 -4.45 -0.41 1.69
C TYR A 37 -4.04 -1.88 1.74
N CYS A 38 -2.76 -2.17 1.98
CA CYS A 38 -2.24 -3.52 2.09
C CYS A 38 -1.94 -3.91 3.54
N SER A 39 -2.11 -2.96 4.48
CA SER A 39 -1.71 -3.05 5.88
C SER A 39 -0.34 -3.70 6.10
N LYS A 40 0.66 -3.27 5.32
CA LYS A 40 2.02 -3.80 5.42
C LYS A 40 3.10 -2.80 5.01
N PRO A 41 4.35 -2.96 5.51
CA PRO A 41 5.51 -2.20 5.06
C PRO A 41 5.84 -2.57 3.62
N VAL A 42 6.05 -1.57 2.77
CA VAL A 42 6.43 -1.78 1.37
C VAL A 42 7.43 -0.72 0.92
N ILE A 43 8.21 -1.06 -0.10
CA ILE A 43 9.01 -0.08 -0.83
C ILE A 43 8.19 0.31 -2.07
N PHE A 44 7.79 1.57 -2.17
CA PHE A 44 7.09 2.05 -3.36
C PHE A 44 8.09 2.17 -4.52
N ILE A 45 7.75 1.55 -5.65
CA ILE A 45 8.62 1.45 -6.82
C ILE A 45 8.16 2.46 -7.87
N LYS A 46 9.12 3.16 -8.50
CA LYS A 46 8.82 4.13 -9.55
C LYS A 46 8.21 3.43 -10.77
N ASP A 47 6.98 3.81 -11.09
CA ASP A 47 6.33 3.51 -12.36
C ASP A 47 6.98 4.37 -13.45
N LYS A 48 7.54 3.73 -14.48
CA LYS A 48 8.21 4.40 -15.61
C LYS A 48 7.22 5.16 -16.50
N THR A 49 5.96 4.73 -16.56
CA THR A 49 4.94 5.32 -17.45
C THR A 49 4.46 6.67 -16.93
N HIS A 50 4.25 6.78 -15.62
CA HIS A 50 3.64 7.97 -15.01
C HIS A 50 4.60 8.76 -14.10
N GLY A 51 5.81 8.24 -13.86
CA GLY A 51 6.82 8.89 -13.03
C GLY A 51 6.51 8.94 -11.52
N VAL A 52 5.42 8.30 -11.07
CA VAL A 52 5.02 8.20 -9.66
C VAL A 52 5.55 6.91 -9.05
N LYS A 53 5.72 6.83 -7.71
CA LYS A 53 6.03 5.55 -7.08
C LYS A 53 4.75 4.87 -6.66
N ARG A 54 4.68 3.55 -6.82
CA ARG A 54 3.48 2.77 -6.52
C ARG A 54 3.81 1.58 -5.62
N CYS A 55 2.84 1.19 -4.81
CA CYS A 55 2.90 -0.04 -4.04
C CYS A 55 2.94 -1.23 -5.02
N PRO A 56 3.88 -2.18 -4.88
CA PRO A 56 4.00 -3.32 -5.80
C PRO A 56 2.83 -4.31 -5.72
N TYR A 57 2.00 -4.24 -4.68
CA TYR A 57 0.88 -5.16 -4.46
C TYR A 57 -0.46 -4.58 -4.90
N CYS A 58 -0.75 -3.35 -4.48
CA CYS A 58 -2.03 -2.72 -4.76
C CYS A 58 -1.95 -1.59 -5.80
N ASN A 59 -0.76 -1.28 -6.31
CA ASN A 59 -0.57 -0.23 -7.32
C ASN A 59 -1.01 1.19 -6.87
N ILE A 60 -1.29 1.40 -5.57
CA ILE A 60 -1.59 2.72 -5.02
C ILE A 60 -0.33 3.59 -5.04
N SER A 61 -0.51 4.86 -5.38
CA SER A 61 0.56 5.84 -5.48
C SER A 61 1.11 6.24 -4.11
N ASP A 62 2.40 6.57 -4.04
CA ASP A 62 3.01 7.23 -2.87
C ASP A 62 2.45 8.64 -2.64
N LYS A 63 1.75 9.20 -3.64
CA LYS A 63 1.04 10.47 -3.56
C LYS A 63 -0.40 10.37 -3.06
N ASP A 64 -0.91 9.16 -2.84
CA ASP A 64 -2.27 8.97 -2.33
C ASP A 64 -2.45 9.62 -0.94
N TYR A 65 -3.64 10.17 -0.68
CA TYR A 65 -3.92 10.91 0.55
C TYR A 65 -3.64 10.09 1.81
N TYR A 66 -4.14 8.85 1.90
CA TYR A 66 -3.96 8.03 3.10
C TYR A 66 -2.51 7.57 3.24
N VAL A 67 -1.82 7.30 2.13
CA VAL A 67 -0.38 6.97 2.15
C VAL A 67 0.43 8.13 2.72
N LYS A 68 0.12 9.37 2.31
CA LYS A 68 0.81 10.56 2.82
C LYS A 68 0.55 10.78 4.31
N VAL A 69 -0.71 10.63 4.74
CA VAL A 69 -1.12 10.77 6.14
C VAL A 69 -0.36 9.78 7.02
N VAL A 70 -0.44 8.48 6.74
CA VAL A 70 0.17 7.45 7.62
C VAL A 70 1.70 7.49 7.65
N ASN A 71 2.33 8.02 6.59
CA ASN A 71 3.79 8.13 6.50
C ASN A 71 4.32 9.56 6.80
N ASN A 72 3.47 10.50 7.18
CA ASN A 72 3.82 11.92 7.39
C ASN A 72 4.56 12.55 6.18
N ASN A 73 4.20 12.16 4.96
CA ASN A 73 4.90 12.55 3.74
C ASN A 73 4.17 13.70 3.00
N TRP A 74 4.25 14.91 3.56
CA TRP A 74 3.56 16.11 3.06
C TRP A 74 4.41 17.00 2.12
N LEU A 75 5.60 16.52 1.74
CA LEU A 75 6.56 17.24 0.92
C LEU A 75 6.22 17.21 -0.58
#